data_AF-A0A956YCL9-F1
#
_entry.id   AF-A0A956YCL9-F1
#
_cell.length_a   1.000
_cell.length_b   1.000
_cell.length_c   1.000
_cell.angle_alpha   90.00
_cell.angle_beta   90.00
_cell.angle_gamma   90.00
#
_symmetry.space_group_name_H-M   'P 1'
#
loop_
_entity.id
_entity.type
_entity.pdbx_description
1 polymer ?
#
loop_
_entity_poly.entity_id
_entity_poly.type
_entity_poly.pdbx_seq_one_letter_code
_entity_poly.pdbx_strand_id
1 'polypeptide(L)'
;YETVRKEKLAMPDIIPLIILLTDGAGNVSISERISPQDEAHQIAHLIKEADIRTVTVNMEHVAFDQGLAQNLADKLGGPCYSLSQIRADNLLETVRQEMDRA
;
A
#
# COMPACT_ATOMS: atom_id res chain seq x y z
N TYR A 1 -3.88 -1.02 9.02
CA TYR A 1 -3.27 0.00 9.90
C TYR A 1 -3.27 -0.44 11.36
N GLU A 2 -4.43 -0.59 12.02
CA GLU A 2 -4.51 -0.88 13.47
C GLU A 2 -3.67 -2.08 13.93
N THR A 3 -3.71 -3.21 13.22
CA THR A 3 -2.89 -4.39 13.56
C THR A 3 -1.40 -4.07 13.53
N VAL A 4 -0.92 -3.44 12.45
CA VAL A 4 0.50 -3.08 12.32
C VAL A 4 0.91 -2.07 13.39
N ARG A 5 0.05 -1.10 13.71
CA ARG A 5 0.29 -0.14 14.79
C ARG A 5 0.43 -0.84 16.14
N LYS A 6 -0.46 -1.79 16.44
CA LYS A 6 -0.42 -2.58 17.67
C LYS A 6 0.89 -3.37 17.79
N GLU A 7 1.33 -4.02 16.72
CA GLU A 7 2.59 -4.79 16.73
C GLU A 7 3.81 -3.87 16.88
N LYS A 8 3.84 -2.71 16.22
CA LYS A 8 4.92 -1.71 16.37
C LYS A 8 5.02 -1.16 17.80
N LEU A 9 3.89 -1.03 18.51
CA LEU A 9 3.87 -0.66 19.93
C LEU A 9 4.34 -1.79 20.84
N ALA A 10 4.02 -3.04 20.51
CA ALA A 10 4.42 -4.20 21.29
C ALA A 10 5.91 -4.54 21.12
N MET A 11 6.46 -4.31 19.93
CA MET A 11 7.84 -4.62 19.57
C MET A 11 8.47 -3.43 18.82
N PRO A 12 9.08 -2.46 19.52
CA PRO A 12 9.59 -1.23 18.90
C PRO A 12 10.67 -1.43 17.83
N ASP A 13 11.40 -2.54 17.88
CA ASP A 13 12.52 -2.84 16.99
C ASP A 13 12.09 -3.46 15.65
N ILE A 14 10.80 -3.76 15.46
CA ILE A 14 10.32 -4.31 14.18
C ILE A 14 10.19 -3.20 13.14
N ILE A 15 10.55 -3.52 11.90
CA ILE A 15 10.33 -2.65 10.74
C ILE A 15 9.18 -3.25 9.93
N PRO A 16 7.94 -2.75 10.08
CA PRO A 16 6.80 -3.33 9.38
C PRO A 16 6.80 -2.94 7.90
N LEU A 17 6.44 -3.90 7.06
CA LEU A 17 6.20 -3.73 5.63
C LEU A 17 4.77 -4.20 5.29
N ILE A 18 3.99 -3.34 4.62
CA ILE A 18 2.68 -3.69 4.07
C ILE A 18 2.81 -3.90 2.57
N ILE A 19 2.45 -5.08 2.08
CA ILE A 19 2.30 -5.33 0.64
C ILE A 19 0.80 -5.29 0.32
N LEU A 20 0.37 -4.31 -0.47
CA LEU A 20 -1.03 -4.09 -0.82
C LEU A 20 -1.26 -4.53 -2.28
N LEU A 21 -2.07 -5.57 -2.49
CA LEU A 21 -2.49 -6.00 -3.81
C LEU A 21 -3.89 -5.44 -4.07
N THR A 22 -4.04 -4.56 -5.07
CA THR A 22 -5.30 -3.82 -5.29
C THR A 22 -5.40 -3.28 -6.72
N ASP A 23 -6.62 -3.05 -7.20
CA ASP A 23 -6.93 -2.20 -8.37
C ASP A 23 -7.12 -0.73 -7.98
N GLY A 24 -7.10 -0.42 -6.68
CA GLY A 24 -7.21 0.93 -6.12
C GLY A 24 -8.65 1.45 -5.99
N ALA A 25 -9.66 0.67 -6.37
CA ALA A 25 -11.05 1.08 -6.31
C ALA A 25 -11.67 0.82 -4.91
N GLY A 26 -12.08 1.89 -4.24
CA GLY A 26 -12.88 1.80 -3.03
C GLY A 26 -14.34 1.46 -3.34
N ASN A 27 -14.85 0.38 -2.74
CA ASN A 27 -16.24 -0.06 -2.97
C ASN A 27 -17.20 0.34 -1.84
N VAL A 28 -16.74 0.26 -0.59
CA VAL A 28 -17.58 0.47 0.60
C VAL A 28 -16.77 1.21 1.65
N SER A 29 -17.37 2.23 2.25
CA SER A 29 -16.79 2.99 3.35
C SER A 29 -17.06 2.32 4.69
N ILE A 30 -16.15 2.49 5.63
CA ILE A 30 -16.30 2.17 7.05
C ILE A 30 -17.20 3.21 7.72
N SER A 31 -17.04 4.48 7.34
CA SER A 31 -17.87 5.59 7.80
C SER A 31 -19.01 5.93 6.83
N GLU A 32 -20.15 6.39 7.35
CA GLU A 32 -21.33 6.70 6.53
C GLU A 32 -21.21 8.00 5.72
N ARG A 33 -20.22 8.85 6.00
CA ARG A 33 -20.17 10.24 5.53
C ARG A 33 -19.07 10.52 4.50
N ILE A 34 -18.15 9.59 4.29
CA ILE A 34 -16.98 9.78 3.43
C ILE A 34 -17.08 8.78 2.29
N SER A 35 -16.69 9.18 1.07
CA SER A 35 -16.65 8.24 -0.05
C SER A 35 -15.61 7.15 0.20
N PRO A 36 -15.78 5.92 -0.33
CA PRO A 36 -14.82 4.85 -0.09
C PRO A 36 -13.40 5.22 -0.54
N GLN A 37 -13.30 5.97 -1.64
CA GLN A 37 -12.02 6.40 -2.20
C GLN A 37 -11.32 7.43 -1.32
N ASP A 38 -12.06 8.43 -0.84
CA ASP A 38 -11.50 9.46 0.05
C ASP A 38 -11.10 8.86 1.39
N GLU A 39 -11.87 7.91 1.91
CA GLU A 39 -11.55 7.22 3.15
C GLU A 39 -10.29 6.34 3.01
N ALA A 40 -10.15 5.62 1.89
CA ALA A 40 -8.92 4.88 1.58
C ALA A 40 -7.69 5.81 1.53
N HIS A 41 -7.85 7.00 0.96
CA HIS A 41 -6.81 8.02 0.89
C HIS A 41 -6.44 8.59 2.27
N GLN A 42 -7.42 8.80 3.15
CA GLN A 42 -7.15 9.22 4.54
C GLN A 42 -6.39 8.14 5.31
N ILE A 43 -6.80 6.88 5.20
CA ILE A 43 -6.11 5.75 5.85
C ILE A 43 -4.69 5.60 5.30
N ALA A 44 -4.50 5.77 3.99
CA ALA A 44 -3.17 5.75 3.38
C ALA A 44 -2.24 6.81 3.97
N HIS A 45 -2.76 8.02 4.21
CA HIS A 45 -2.00 9.08 4.85
C HIS A 45 -1.59 8.71 6.28
N LEU A 46 -2.50 8.15 7.07
CA LEU A 46 -2.20 7.68 8.43
C LEU A 46 -1.10 6.60 8.45
N ILE A 47 -1.10 5.70 7.48
CA ILE A 47 -0.06 4.67 7.33
C ILE A 47 1.30 5.31 7.03
N LYS A 48 1.32 6.31 6.13
CA LYS A 48 2.54 7.05 5.79
C LYS A 48 3.08 7.85 6.97
N GLU A 49 2.23 8.59 7.68
CA GLU A 49 2.60 9.37 8.87
C GLU A 49 3.14 8.48 10.00
N ALA A 50 2.65 7.23 10.10
CA ALA A 50 3.16 6.25 11.06
C ALA A 50 4.50 5.63 10.67
N ASP A 51 5.13 6.07 9.57
CA ASP A 51 6.38 5.56 9.02
C ASP A 51 6.36 4.04 8.88
N ILE A 52 5.33 3.55 8.18
CA ILE A 52 5.16 2.13 7.83
C ILE A 52 5.48 2.00 6.35
N ARG A 53 6.44 1.13 6.02
CA ARG A 53 6.83 0.90 4.63
C ARG A 53 5.70 0.20 3.90
N THR A 54 5.48 0.58 2.64
CA THR A 54 4.43 -0.01 1.82
C THR A 54 4.95 -0.34 0.43
N VAL A 55 4.43 -1.41 -0.16
CA VAL A 55 4.60 -1.75 -1.58
C VAL A 55 3.21 -2.03 -2.13
N THR A 56 2.79 -1.24 -3.11
CA THR A 56 1.50 -1.46 -3.78
C THR A 56 1.72 -2.25 -5.05
N VAL A 57 0.90 -3.27 -5.28
CA VAL A 57 0.89 -4.07 -6.50
C VAL A 57 -0.46 -3.83 -7.19
N ASN A 58 -0.43 -3.07 -8.29
CA ASN A 58 -1.57 -2.84 -9.13
C ASN A 58 -1.99 -4.16 -9.81
N MET A 59 -3.20 -4.61 -9.48
CA MET A 59 -3.82 -5.79 -10.06
C MET A 59 -4.68 -5.48 -11.29
N GLU A 60 -4.94 -4.21 -11.57
CA GLU A 60 -5.65 -3.80 -12.77
C GLU A 60 -4.77 -4.01 -14.00
N HIS A 61 -5.39 -4.45 -15.10
CA HIS A 61 -4.68 -4.60 -16.35
C HIS A 61 -4.32 -3.22 -16.91
N VAL A 62 -3.11 -3.03 -17.45
CA VAL A 62 -2.60 -1.72 -17.93
C VAL A 62 -3.56 -1.02 -18.91
N ALA A 63 -4.30 -1.80 -19.71
CA ALA A 63 -5.29 -1.27 -20.65
C ALA A 63 -6.54 -0.64 -19.98
N PHE A 64 -6.81 -0.97 -18.72
CA PHE A 64 -7.94 -0.47 -17.93
C PHE A 64 -7.49 0.44 -16.78
N ASP A 65 -6.18 0.62 -16.59
CA ASP A 65 -5.60 1.34 -15.46
C ASP A 65 -6.06 2.81 -15.45
N GLN A 66 -6.89 3.13 -14.46
CA GLN A 66 -7.37 4.51 -14.22
C GLN A 66 -6.43 5.31 -13.32
N GLY A 67 -5.31 4.71 -12.90
CA GLY A 67 -4.33 5.29 -11.99
C GLY A 67 -4.77 5.26 -10.52
N LEU A 68 -5.82 4.53 -10.16
CA LEU A 68 -6.34 4.49 -8.79
C LEU A 68 -5.34 3.85 -7.82
N ALA A 69 -4.75 2.72 -8.20
CA ALA A 69 -3.71 2.06 -7.41
C ALA A 69 -2.46 2.94 -7.25
N GLN A 70 -2.02 3.62 -8.32
CA GLN A 70 -0.91 4.57 -8.26
C GLN A 70 -1.22 5.74 -7.31
N ASN A 71 -2.39 6.37 -7.46
CA ASN A 71 -2.84 7.45 -6.58
C ASN A 71 -2.93 7.05 -5.11
N LEU A 72 -3.20 5.77 -4.83
CA LEU A 72 -3.20 5.23 -3.47
C LEU A 72 -1.77 5.01 -2.96
N ALA A 73 -0.89 4.43 -3.79
CA ALA A 73 0.52 4.22 -3.46
C ALA A 73 1.25 5.53 -3.14
N ASP A 74 1.00 6.59 -3.91
CA ASP A 74 1.59 7.93 -3.67
C ASP A 74 1.22 8.48 -2.28
N LYS A 75 -0.02 8.22 -1.85
CA LYS A 75 -0.52 8.62 -0.53
C LYS A 75 0.00 7.73 0.59
N LEU A 76 0.21 6.45 0.31
CA LEU A 76 0.91 5.51 1.20
C LEU A 76 2.42 5.83 1.30
N GLY A 77 2.97 6.55 0.32
CA GLY A 77 4.39 6.92 0.28
C GLY A 77 5.32 5.77 -0.13
N GLY A 78 4.79 4.74 -0.79
CA GLY A 78 5.56 3.58 -1.26
C GLY A 78 5.47 3.38 -2.78
N PRO A 79 6.30 2.52 -3.37
CA PRO A 79 6.24 2.22 -4.79
C PRO A 79 4.93 1.52 -5.18
N CYS A 80 4.57 1.70 -6.46
CA CYS A 80 3.52 0.94 -7.12
C CYS A 80 4.12 0.13 -8.27
N TYR A 81 3.86 -1.17 -8.30
CA TYR A 81 4.27 -2.06 -9.37
C TYR A 81 3.04 -2.71 -10.00
N SER A 82 3.04 -2.93 -11.30
CA SER A 82 2.05 -3.79 -11.96
C SER A 82 2.36 -5.28 -11.71
N LEU A 83 1.33 -6.12 -11.85
CA LEU A 83 1.51 -7.58 -11.81
C LEU A 83 2.55 -8.11 -12.81
N SER A 84 2.70 -7.48 -13.98
CA SER A 84 3.72 -7.89 -14.96
C SER A 84 5.13 -7.54 -14.49
N GLN A 85 5.32 -6.39 -13.85
CA GLN A 85 6.62 -5.99 -13.26
C GLN A 85 7.04 -6.95 -12.14
N ILE A 86 6.13 -7.35 -11.25
CA ILE A 86 6.37 -8.32 -10.16
C ILE A 86 6.53 -9.78 -10.66
N ARG A 87 6.20 -10.05 -11.93
CA ARG A 87 6.50 -11.34 -12.56
C ARG A 87 7.84 -11.33 -13.28
N ALA A 88 8.22 -10.18 -13.85
CA ALA A 88 9.51 -9.97 -14.48
C ALA A 88 10.64 -9.93 -13.45
N ASP A 89 10.41 -9.20 -12.36
CA ASP A 89 11.24 -9.19 -11.15
C ASP A 89 10.62 -10.17 -10.14
N ASN A 90 11.38 -11.05 -9.47
CA ASN A 90 10.76 -11.91 -8.46
C ASN A 90 10.21 -11.06 -7.29
N LEU A 91 8.94 -11.24 -6.89
CA LEU A 91 8.34 -10.55 -5.72
C LEU A 91 9.26 -10.56 -4.48
N LEU A 92 9.94 -11.69 -4.23
CA LEU A 92 10.88 -11.83 -3.13
C LEU A 92 12.06 -10.85 -3.22
N GLU A 93 12.56 -10.61 -4.43
CA GLU A 93 13.68 -9.70 -4.68
C GLU A 93 13.26 -8.24 -4.53
N THR A 94 12.09 -7.86 -5.06
CA THR A 94 11.52 -6.52 -4.86
C THR A 94 11.30 -6.23 -3.37
N VAL A 95 10.76 -7.20 -2.62
CA VAL A 95 10.54 -7.05 -1.18
C VAL A 95 11.87 -6.87 -0.43
N ARG A 96 12.91 -7.64 -0.79
CA ARG A 96 14.25 -7.49 -0.17
C ARG A 96 14.85 -6.11 -0.43
N GLN A 97 14.77 -5.61 -1.67
CA GLN A 97 15.29 -4.28 -2.01
C GLN A 97 14.62 -3.16 -1.20
N GLU A 98 13.31 -3.25 -0.97
CA GLU A 98 12.57 -2.27 -0.17
C GLU A 98 12.79 -2.41 1.35
N MET A 99 13.22 -3.59 1.82
CA MET A 99 13.72 -3.75 3.19
C MET A 99 15.12 -3.15 3.37
N ASP A 100 15.98 -3.24 2.35
CA ASP A 100 17.38 -2.81 2.42
C ASP A 100 17.57 -1.30 2.18
N ARG A 101 16.63 -0.62 1.51
CA ARG A 101 16.60 0.86 1.43
C ARG A 101 16.30 1.43 2.82
N ALA A 102 17.34 1.81 3.55
CA ALA A 102 17.32 2.45 4.87
C ALA A 102 17.62 3.96 4.75
#